data_AF-A0A973RIU5-F1
#
_entry.id   AF-A0A973RIU5-F1
#
_cell.length_a   1.000
_cell.length_b   1.000
_cell.length_c   1.000
_cell.angle_alpha   90.00
_cell.angle_beta   90.00
_cell.angle_gamma   90.00
#
_symmetry.space_group_name_H-M   'P 1'
#
loop_
_entity.id
_entity.type
_entity.pdbx_description
1 polymer ?
#
loop_
_entity_poly.entity_id
_entity_poly.type
_entity_poly.pdbx_seq_one_letter_code
_entity_poly.pdbx_strand_id
1 'polypeptide(L)'
;MSRAGDLFQLLRDGKPWTRAQLAVTTGLARSTVAGKVDLLLSSGLIVSVGVALSCGGRPPSRFAFHPQARTILAADVGASHVRVALTDLNGEVLAEERTGLPVASGPETVLGYVVESGKRLLAQRGQPERRLAGVGIGLPGPVEHATGRPVKPPIMPGWDGFDVVGFVQRSLPVPVLVDNDVNIMALGERAGSWPDVDDLLFIKVATGIGSGIISSGELQRGADGTAGDLGHVRVARGEGVICRCGNIGCLEALASGAAVARSLAAQGVPAESGRDVIVLAANGNIAAIPALR
;
A
#
# COMPACT_ATOMS: atom_id res chain seq x y z
N MET A 1 -10.80 -12.05 20.72
CA MET A 1 -11.85 -11.01 20.57
C MET A 1 -12.04 -10.16 21.84
N SER A 2 -10.94 -9.76 22.51
CA SER A 2 -11.03 -9.01 23.77
C SER A 2 -11.19 -7.50 23.55
N ARG A 3 -10.72 -6.94 22.43
CA ARG A 3 -10.71 -5.49 22.18
C ARG A 3 -11.95 -5.02 21.40
N ALA A 4 -12.17 -3.71 21.37
CA ALA A 4 -13.20 -3.10 20.52
C ALA A 4 -12.85 -3.21 19.02
N GLY A 5 -11.55 -3.20 18.69
CA GLY A 5 -11.06 -3.41 17.33
C GLY A 5 -11.51 -4.74 16.73
N ASP A 6 -11.48 -5.83 17.51
CA ASP A 6 -11.92 -7.15 17.06
C ASP A 6 -13.41 -7.16 16.67
N LEU A 7 -14.24 -6.41 17.40
CA LEU A 7 -15.66 -6.24 17.07
C LEU A 7 -15.83 -5.36 15.83
N PHE A 8 -14.99 -4.32 15.69
CA PHE A 8 -15.02 -3.43 14.54
C PHE A 8 -14.68 -4.16 13.23
N GLN A 9 -13.76 -5.13 13.24
CA GLN A 9 -13.45 -5.92 12.04
C GLN A 9 -14.68 -6.63 11.46
N LEU A 10 -15.61 -7.10 12.29
CA LEU A 10 -16.87 -7.71 11.82
C LEU A 10 -17.81 -6.71 11.13
N LEU A 11 -17.73 -5.43 11.49
CA LEU A 11 -18.59 -4.38 10.96
C LEU A 11 -18.05 -3.77 9.66
N ARG A 12 -16.77 -4.02 9.33
CA ARG A 12 -16.10 -3.46 8.14
C ARG A 12 -16.63 -3.97 6.82
N ASP A 13 -17.37 -5.08 6.81
CA ASP A 13 -18.06 -5.58 5.61
C ASP A 13 -19.24 -4.68 5.17
N GLY A 14 -19.55 -3.65 5.95
CA GLY A 14 -20.62 -2.68 5.70
C GLY A 14 -22.02 -3.22 5.95
N LYS A 15 -22.18 -4.50 6.32
CA LYS A 15 -23.50 -5.07 6.60
C LYS A 15 -24.03 -4.49 7.92
N PRO A 16 -25.32 -4.12 8.01
CA PRO A 16 -25.88 -3.66 9.28
C PRO A 16 -26.04 -4.81 10.28
N TRP A 17 -25.48 -4.65 11.49
CA TRP A 17 -25.55 -5.63 12.58
C TRP A 17 -26.36 -5.13 13.77
N THR A 18 -27.10 -6.02 14.43
CA THR A 18 -27.69 -5.75 15.76
C THR A 18 -26.74 -6.17 16.88
N ARG A 19 -26.88 -5.56 18.08
CA ARG A 19 -26.14 -6.00 19.28
C ARG A 19 -26.36 -7.49 19.58
N ALA A 20 -27.57 -8.01 19.32
CA ALA A 20 -27.89 -9.42 19.52
C ALA A 20 -27.09 -10.33 18.58
N GLN A 21 -27.05 -10.02 17.28
CA GLN A 21 -26.25 -10.77 16.31
C GLN A 21 -24.76 -10.73 16.66
N LEU A 22 -24.24 -9.55 17.03
CA LEU A 22 -22.84 -9.41 17.46
C LEU A 22 -22.53 -10.27 18.70
N ALA A 23 -23.43 -10.32 19.69
CA ALA A 23 -23.25 -11.17 20.87
C ALA A 23 -23.21 -12.66 20.53
N VAL A 24 -24.09 -13.12 19.62
CA VAL A 24 -24.11 -14.51 19.16
C VAL A 24 -22.83 -14.86 18.40
N THR A 25 -22.45 -14.05 17.41
CA THR A 25 -21.27 -14.31 16.56
C THR A 25 -19.96 -14.26 17.35
N THR A 26 -19.84 -13.34 18.32
CA THR A 26 -18.60 -13.17 19.09
C THR A 26 -18.53 -14.02 20.35
N GLY A 27 -19.65 -14.60 20.80
CA GLY A 27 -19.76 -15.29 22.09
C GLY A 27 -19.63 -14.39 23.32
N LEU A 28 -19.60 -13.06 23.14
CA LEU A 28 -19.44 -12.10 24.24
C LEU A 28 -20.77 -11.87 24.98
N ALA A 29 -20.66 -11.54 26.27
CA ALA A 29 -21.80 -11.10 27.06
C ALA A 29 -22.47 -9.84 26.46
N ARG A 30 -23.80 -9.75 26.56
CA ARG A 30 -24.57 -8.63 25.99
C ARG A 30 -24.11 -7.27 26.49
N SER A 31 -23.75 -7.16 27.77
CA SER A 31 -23.21 -5.93 28.36
C SER A 31 -21.86 -5.52 27.77
N THR A 32 -20.97 -6.50 27.51
CA THR A 32 -19.67 -6.26 26.86
C THR A 32 -19.85 -5.78 25.41
N VAL A 33 -20.75 -6.39 24.66
CA VAL A 33 -21.06 -5.95 23.29
C VAL A 33 -21.65 -4.55 23.30
N ALA A 34 -22.58 -4.25 24.22
CA ALA A 34 -23.16 -2.92 24.35
C ALA A 34 -22.08 -1.86 24.59
N GLY A 35 -21.20 -2.06 25.58
CA GLY A 35 -20.11 -1.11 25.86
C GLY A 35 -19.15 -0.92 24.69
N LYS A 36 -18.81 -1.99 23.95
CA LYS A 36 -17.96 -1.90 22.75
C LYS A 36 -18.64 -1.15 21.60
N VAL A 37 -19.92 -1.41 21.35
CA VAL A 37 -20.71 -0.70 20.33
C VAL A 37 -20.82 0.78 20.69
N ASP A 38 -21.06 1.11 21.97
CA ASP A 38 -21.18 2.50 22.42
C ASP A 38 -19.85 3.25 22.26
N LEU A 39 -18.71 2.59 22.52
CA LEU A 39 -17.38 3.14 22.23
C LEU A 39 -17.20 3.44 20.73
N LEU A 40 -17.54 2.49 19.85
CA LEU A 40 -17.41 2.65 18.40
C LEU A 40 -18.35 3.73 17.83
N LEU A 41 -19.56 3.87 18.41
CA LEU A 41 -20.48 4.97 18.09
C LEU A 41 -19.89 6.31 18.52
N SER A 42 -19.35 6.38 19.74
CA SER A 42 -18.74 7.61 20.27
C SER A 42 -17.54 8.09 19.45
N SER A 43 -16.78 7.15 18.86
CA SER A 43 -15.67 7.47 17.96
C SER A 43 -16.11 7.84 16.54
N GLY A 44 -17.40 7.65 16.21
CA GLY A 44 -17.99 7.91 14.90
C GLY A 44 -17.59 6.90 13.82
N LEU A 45 -16.97 5.78 14.19
CA LEU A 45 -16.52 4.73 13.24
C LEU A 45 -17.67 3.86 12.75
N ILE A 46 -18.76 3.83 13.51
CA ILE A 46 -20.01 3.19 13.14
C ILE A 46 -21.18 4.16 13.35
N VAL A 47 -22.26 3.94 12.63
CA VAL A 47 -23.50 4.72 12.71
C VAL A 47 -24.70 3.82 12.88
N SER A 48 -25.78 4.34 13.47
CA SER A 48 -27.05 3.61 13.55
C SER A 48 -27.77 3.67 12.20
N VAL A 49 -28.09 2.52 11.61
CA VAL A 49 -28.72 2.40 10.29
C VAL A 49 -30.11 1.77 10.43
N GLY A 50 -31.16 2.59 10.32
CA GLY A 50 -32.54 2.11 10.24
C GLY A 50 -33.03 1.27 11.42
N VAL A 51 -34.26 0.75 11.25
CA VAL A 51 -35.02 -0.02 12.26
C VAL A 51 -35.35 -1.39 11.65
N ALA A 52 -34.96 -2.50 12.29
CA ALA A 52 -35.31 -3.84 11.80
C ALA A 52 -36.84 -4.07 11.89
N LEU A 53 -37.43 -4.82 10.94
CA LEU A 53 -38.82 -5.29 11.07
C LEU A 53 -38.97 -6.15 12.34
N SER A 54 -39.93 -5.80 13.19
CA SER A 54 -40.12 -6.35 14.54
C SER A 54 -40.94 -7.64 14.53
N CYS A 55 -40.49 -8.66 15.26
CA CYS A 55 -41.29 -9.85 15.62
C CYS A 55 -41.88 -9.72 17.05
N GLY A 56 -42.22 -8.50 17.47
CA GLY A 56 -42.71 -8.16 18.82
C GLY A 56 -41.64 -7.50 19.69
N GLY A 57 -41.92 -6.28 20.18
CA GLY A 57 -41.00 -5.45 21.00
C GLY A 57 -40.42 -4.24 20.25
N ARG A 58 -39.68 -3.36 20.97
CA ARG A 58 -38.97 -2.20 20.36
C ARG A 58 -37.96 -2.74 19.35
N PRO A 59 -38.08 -2.41 18.06
CA PRO A 59 -37.23 -2.98 17.03
C PRO A 59 -35.75 -2.67 17.28
N PRO A 60 -34.85 -3.66 17.10
CA PRO A 60 -33.45 -3.49 17.42
C PRO A 60 -32.78 -2.50 16.46
N SER A 61 -32.07 -1.53 17.02
CA SER A 61 -31.16 -0.65 16.27
C SER A 61 -30.09 -1.49 15.58
N ARG A 62 -29.84 -1.21 14.30
CA ARG A 62 -28.73 -1.79 13.55
C ARG A 62 -27.60 -0.79 13.44
N PHE A 63 -26.37 -1.29 13.34
CA PHE A 63 -25.16 -0.50 13.28
C PHE A 63 -24.34 -0.94 12.07
N ALA A 64 -23.80 0.02 11.33
CA ALA A 64 -22.92 -0.27 10.20
C ALA A 64 -21.66 0.61 10.28
N PHE A 65 -20.61 0.14 9.62
CA PHE A 65 -19.39 0.92 9.41
C PHE A 65 -19.71 2.25 8.72
N HIS A 66 -18.98 3.30 9.11
CA HIS A 66 -19.06 4.63 8.53
C HIS A 66 -17.75 4.94 7.80
N PRO A 67 -17.62 4.58 6.51
CA PRO A 67 -16.40 4.74 5.73
C PRO A 67 -15.86 6.17 5.74
N GLN A 68 -16.77 7.13 5.65
CA GLN A 68 -16.45 8.55 5.55
C GLN A 68 -16.18 9.20 6.92
N ALA A 69 -16.13 8.44 8.03
CA ALA A 69 -15.88 9.01 9.36
C ALA A 69 -14.58 9.82 9.43
N ARG A 70 -13.53 9.25 8.83
CA ARG A 70 -12.17 9.77 8.81
C ARG A 70 -11.60 9.61 7.40
N THR A 71 -10.43 10.18 7.19
CA THR A 71 -9.67 10.03 5.95
C THR A 71 -8.30 9.43 6.22
N ILE A 72 -7.72 8.78 5.22
CA ILE A 72 -6.35 8.29 5.22
C ILE A 72 -5.61 8.98 4.09
N LEU A 73 -4.35 9.36 4.33
CA LEU A 73 -3.45 9.79 3.27
C LEU A 73 -2.58 8.61 2.85
N ALA A 74 -2.61 8.24 1.59
CA ALA A 74 -1.77 7.20 1.02
C ALA A 74 -0.75 7.83 0.06
N ALA A 75 0.52 7.44 0.17
CA ALA A 75 1.58 7.88 -0.72
C ALA A 75 2.26 6.67 -1.36
N ASP A 76 2.30 6.64 -2.68
CA ASP A 76 3.11 5.72 -3.48
C ASP A 76 4.32 6.49 -4.00
N VAL A 77 5.50 6.20 -3.44
CA VAL A 77 6.78 6.76 -3.88
C VAL A 77 7.43 5.73 -4.79
N GLY A 78 7.46 6.01 -6.08
CA GLY A 78 8.15 5.20 -7.07
C GLY A 78 9.54 5.74 -7.39
N ALA A 79 10.28 5.01 -8.24
CA ALA A 79 11.61 5.45 -8.68
C ALA A 79 11.61 6.83 -9.38
N SER A 80 10.55 7.13 -10.14
CA SER A 80 10.44 8.32 -10.98
C SER A 80 9.20 9.17 -10.70
N HIS A 81 8.38 8.79 -9.71
CA HIS A 81 7.11 9.46 -9.45
C HIS A 81 6.78 9.46 -7.96
N VAL A 82 5.91 10.38 -7.58
CA VAL A 82 5.19 10.33 -6.31
C VAL A 82 3.70 10.49 -6.62
N ARG A 83 2.87 9.60 -6.07
CA ARG A 83 1.41 9.71 -6.09
C ARG A 83 0.91 9.83 -4.66
N VAL A 84 0.04 10.78 -4.40
CA VAL A 84 -0.58 10.99 -3.09
C VAL A 84 -2.08 10.96 -3.26
N ALA A 85 -2.78 10.15 -2.47
CA ALA A 85 -4.23 10.02 -2.50
C ALA A 85 -4.79 10.24 -1.10
N LEU A 86 -5.90 10.97 -1.04
CA LEU A 86 -6.75 11.06 0.14
C LEU A 86 -7.89 10.06 -0.04
N THR A 87 -8.01 9.11 0.88
CA THR A 87 -9.07 8.10 0.86
C THR A 87 -9.99 8.21 2.05
N ASP A 88 -11.15 7.58 1.99
CA ASP A 88 -11.94 7.26 3.17
C ASP A 88 -11.37 6.01 3.89
N LEU A 89 -12.05 5.53 4.95
CA LEU A 89 -11.62 4.36 5.71
C LEU A 89 -11.86 3.02 4.98
N ASN A 90 -12.60 3.02 3.88
CA ASN A 90 -12.81 1.84 3.02
C ASN A 90 -11.81 1.79 1.85
N GLY A 91 -10.95 2.81 1.72
CA GLY A 91 -9.97 2.91 0.64
C GLY A 91 -10.50 3.56 -0.64
N GLU A 92 -11.72 4.15 -0.61
CA GLU A 92 -12.24 4.89 -1.75
C GLU A 92 -11.44 6.19 -1.93
N VAL A 93 -10.87 6.41 -3.12
CA VAL A 93 -10.08 7.61 -3.43
C VAL A 93 -10.99 8.82 -3.58
N LEU A 94 -10.85 9.79 -2.68
CA LEU A 94 -11.64 11.03 -2.66
C LEU A 94 -11.02 12.13 -3.51
N ALA A 95 -9.68 12.17 -3.56
CA ALA A 95 -8.87 13.07 -4.38
C ALA A 95 -7.44 12.53 -4.44
N GLU A 96 -6.73 12.83 -5.52
CA GLU A 96 -5.33 12.42 -5.67
C GLU A 96 -4.51 13.38 -6.52
N GLU A 97 -3.20 13.32 -6.33
CA GLU A 97 -2.22 14.03 -7.11
C GLU A 97 -1.07 13.11 -7.50
N ARG A 98 -0.45 13.41 -8.64
CA ARG A 98 0.72 12.71 -9.13
C ARG A 98 1.71 13.71 -9.71
N THR A 99 2.99 13.50 -9.42
CA THR A 99 4.09 14.26 -10.01
C THR A 99 5.23 13.35 -10.47
N GLY A 100 5.98 13.81 -11.46
CA GLY A 100 7.26 13.23 -11.85
C GLY A 100 8.36 13.72 -10.92
N LEU A 101 8.42 13.16 -9.70
CA LEU A 101 9.45 13.46 -8.72
C LEU A 101 10.28 12.18 -8.47
N PRO A 102 11.52 12.11 -8.97
CA PRO A 102 12.38 10.96 -8.73
C PRO A 102 12.69 10.79 -7.24
N VAL A 103 12.67 9.56 -6.75
CA VAL A 103 13.05 9.26 -5.36
C VAL A 103 14.50 9.66 -5.04
N ALA A 104 15.34 9.70 -6.08
CA ALA A 104 16.72 10.15 -6.03
C ALA A 104 16.90 11.65 -5.73
N SER A 105 15.83 12.44 -5.76
CA SER A 105 15.84 13.83 -5.28
C SER A 105 16.03 13.94 -3.76
N GLY A 106 16.00 12.82 -3.03
CA GLY A 106 16.28 12.75 -1.61
C GLY A 106 15.03 12.79 -0.72
N PRO A 107 15.14 12.34 0.53
CA PRO A 107 14.00 12.11 1.42
C PRO A 107 13.24 13.39 1.76
N GLU A 108 13.93 14.49 2.04
CA GLU A 108 13.27 15.73 2.46
C GLU A 108 12.44 16.34 1.34
N THR A 109 12.95 16.36 0.11
CA THR A 109 12.22 16.87 -1.06
C THR A 109 10.99 16.02 -1.35
N VAL A 110 11.15 14.69 -1.35
CA VAL A 110 10.06 13.74 -1.65
C VAL A 110 8.98 13.77 -0.56
N LEU A 111 9.36 13.64 0.71
CA LEU A 111 8.42 13.64 1.82
C LEU A 111 7.80 15.02 2.06
N GLY A 112 8.54 16.10 1.78
CA GLY A 112 8.01 17.46 1.74
C GLY A 112 6.87 17.59 0.74
N TYR A 113 7.06 17.06 -0.48
CA TYR A 113 5.98 17.00 -1.47
C TYR A 113 4.78 16.17 -1.00
N VAL A 114 5.01 15.02 -0.34
CA VAL A 114 3.93 14.18 0.22
C VAL A 114 3.09 14.96 1.24
N VAL A 115 3.75 15.63 2.18
CA VAL A 115 3.09 16.43 3.23
C VAL A 115 2.29 17.57 2.60
N GLU A 116 2.89 18.35 1.71
CA GLU A 116 2.24 19.52 1.12
C GLU A 116 1.10 19.11 0.17
N SER A 117 1.24 18.00 -0.55
CA SER A 117 0.12 17.42 -1.33
C SER A 117 -1.00 16.94 -0.42
N GLY A 118 -0.67 16.29 0.71
CA GLY A 118 -1.68 15.88 1.69
C GLY A 118 -2.50 17.05 2.24
N LYS A 119 -1.84 18.15 2.61
CA LYS A 119 -2.52 19.37 3.05
C LYS A 119 -3.41 19.96 1.96
N ARG A 120 -2.94 20.01 0.71
CA ARG A 120 -3.73 20.50 -0.43
C ARG A 120 -4.95 19.63 -0.72
N LEU A 121 -4.81 18.30 -0.69
CA LEU A 121 -5.92 17.37 -0.88
C LEU A 121 -6.98 17.49 0.23
N LEU A 122 -6.56 17.65 1.49
CA LEU A 122 -7.47 17.91 2.61
C LEU A 122 -8.24 19.22 2.41
N ALA A 123 -7.53 20.30 2.06
CA ALA A 123 -8.12 21.61 1.80
C ALA A 123 -9.10 21.59 0.61
N GLN A 124 -8.74 20.93 -0.50
CA GLN A 124 -9.59 20.77 -1.68
C GLN A 124 -10.92 20.08 -1.36
N ARG A 125 -10.90 19.12 -0.42
CA ARG A 125 -12.11 18.40 0.03
C ARG A 125 -12.82 19.07 1.21
N GLY A 126 -12.36 20.25 1.65
CA GLY A 126 -12.88 20.95 2.81
C GLY A 126 -12.78 20.15 4.11
N GLN A 127 -11.86 19.16 4.17
CA GLN A 127 -11.70 18.29 5.32
C GLN A 127 -10.71 18.90 6.30
N PRO A 128 -11.09 19.11 7.57
CA PRO A 128 -10.15 19.60 8.57
C PRO A 128 -9.14 18.50 8.92
N GLU A 129 -7.90 18.88 9.23
CA GLU A 129 -6.79 17.93 9.52
C GLU A 129 -7.14 16.92 10.62
N ARG A 130 -7.97 17.29 11.61
CA ARG A 130 -8.46 16.39 12.66
C ARG A 130 -9.21 15.14 12.13
N ARG A 131 -9.64 15.12 10.87
CA ARG A 131 -10.27 13.95 10.24
C ARG A 131 -9.26 12.96 9.68
N LEU A 132 -8.02 13.38 9.46
CA LEU A 132 -6.94 12.48 9.06
C LEU A 132 -6.69 11.49 10.21
N ALA A 133 -6.86 10.20 9.94
CA ALA A 133 -6.64 9.14 10.92
C ALA A 133 -5.22 8.55 10.84
N GLY A 134 -4.53 8.72 9.71
CA GLY A 134 -3.17 8.21 9.52
C GLY A 134 -2.65 8.45 8.11
N VAL A 135 -1.36 8.16 7.94
CA VAL A 135 -0.65 8.20 6.65
C VAL A 135 -0.04 6.82 6.37
N GLY A 136 -0.24 6.28 5.17
CA GLY A 136 0.45 5.09 4.66
C GLY A 136 1.40 5.47 3.54
N ILE A 137 2.65 5.00 3.57
CA ILE A 137 3.68 5.34 2.59
C ILE A 137 4.34 4.06 2.06
N GLY A 138 4.26 3.84 0.75
CA GLY A 138 5.05 2.85 0.04
C GLY A 138 6.34 3.46 -0.47
N LEU A 139 7.48 2.84 -0.15
CA LEU A 139 8.80 3.23 -0.63
C LEU A 139 9.40 2.14 -1.53
N PRO A 140 10.24 2.50 -2.51
CA PRO A 140 10.86 1.51 -3.37
C PRO A 140 12.07 0.87 -2.66
N GLY A 141 11.95 -0.40 -2.29
CA GLY A 141 13.05 -1.18 -1.70
C GLY A 141 12.87 -1.50 -0.21
N PRO A 142 13.92 -2.02 0.45
CA PRO A 142 13.80 -2.56 1.80
C PRO A 142 13.46 -1.50 2.84
N VAL A 143 12.49 -1.80 3.70
CA VAL A 143 12.05 -0.95 4.81
C VAL A 143 11.98 -1.80 6.09
N GLU A 144 12.60 -1.32 7.16
CA GLU A 144 12.42 -1.89 8.49
C GLU A 144 11.04 -1.49 9.02
N HIS A 145 10.08 -2.41 8.94
CA HIS A 145 8.67 -2.13 9.21
C HIS A 145 8.42 -1.60 10.63
N ALA A 146 9.15 -2.08 11.64
CA ALA A 146 8.94 -1.64 13.02
C ALA A 146 9.28 -0.16 13.24
N THR A 147 10.20 0.38 12.45
CA THR A 147 10.67 1.78 12.57
C THR A 147 10.23 2.68 11.42
N GLY A 148 9.78 2.08 10.31
CA GLY A 148 9.47 2.78 9.07
C GLY A 148 10.69 3.38 8.36
N ARG A 149 11.90 2.87 8.63
CA ARG A 149 13.15 3.40 8.08
C ARG A 149 13.60 2.59 6.87
N PRO A 150 14.00 3.24 5.76
CA PRO A 150 14.62 2.55 4.63
C PRO A 150 15.96 1.93 5.04
N VAL A 151 16.27 0.74 4.52
CA VAL A 151 17.50 0.00 4.83
C VAL A 151 18.30 -0.22 3.55
N LYS A 152 19.43 0.48 3.42
CA LYS A 152 20.37 0.42 2.28
C LYS A 152 19.68 0.38 0.90
N PRO A 153 18.74 1.30 0.61
CA PRO A 153 18.01 1.28 -0.66
C PRO A 153 18.94 1.61 -1.84
N PRO A 154 19.00 0.77 -2.89
CA PRO A 154 20.02 0.91 -3.95
C PRO A 154 19.83 2.12 -4.87
N ILE A 155 18.62 2.70 -4.92
CA ILE A 155 18.26 3.79 -5.85
C ILE A 155 17.88 5.09 -5.15
N MET A 156 18.08 5.19 -3.83
CA MET A 156 17.55 6.27 -3.00
C MET A 156 18.67 6.95 -2.18
N PRO A 157 19.51 7.79 -2.80
CA PRO A 157 20.55 8.54 -2.09
C PRO A 157 19.99 9.37 -0.93
N GLY A 158 20.62 9.26 0.23
CA GLY A 158 20.25 9.99 1.45
C GLY A 158 19.11 9.37 2.28
N TRP A 159 18.52 8.25 1.83
CA TRP A 159 17.38 7.63 2.52
C TRP A 159 17.75 6.57 3.56
N ASP A 160 18.98 6.03 3.51
CA ASP A 160 19.42 4.97 4.43
C ASP A 160 19.31 5.43 5.89
N GLY A 161 18.50 4.72 6.68
CA GLY A 161 18.23 5.05 8.09
C GLY A 161 17.42 6.34 8.32
N PHE A 162 16.91 6.99 7.28
CA PHE A 162 16.16 8.25 7.40
C PHE A 162 14.86 8.04 8.16
N ASP A 163 14.55 8.95 9.09
CA ASP A 163 13.34 8.91 9.92
C ASP A 163 12.12 9.45 9.15
N VAL A 164 11.56 8.62 8.27
CA VAL A 164 10.39 8.93 7.45
C VAL A 164 9.16 9.25 8.32
N VAL A 165 8.94 8.43 9.34
CA VAL A 165 7.82 8.57 10.28
C VAL A 165 7.91 9.91 10.99
N GLY A 166 9.03 10.20 11.65
CA GLY A 166 9.24 11.46 12.36
C GLY A 166 9.19 12.67 11.43
N PHE A 167 9.69 12.57 10.20
CA PHE A 167 9.61 13.65 9.21
C PHE A 167 8.17 14.06 8.92
N VAL A 168 7.31 13.08 8.61
CA VAL A 168 5.91 13.34 8.26
C VAL A 168 5.11 13.80 9.49
N GLN A 169 5.37 13.19 10.66
CA GLN A 169 4.68 13.51 11.90
C GLN A 169 4.88 14.95 12.39
N ARG A 170 5.98 15.61 12.01
CA ARG A 170 6.18 17.04 12.32
C ARG A 170 5.11 17.95 11.72
N SER A 171 4.55 17.56 10.57
CA SER A 171 3.52 18.35 9.87
C SER A 171 2.13 17.72 9.93
N LEU A 172 2.05 16.40 10.08
CA LEU A 172 0.80 15.64 10.15
C LEU A 172 0.84 14.76 11.40
N PRO A 173 0.36 15.23 12.57
CA PRO A 173 0.53 14.57 13.87
C PRO A 173 -0.42 13.37 14.04
N VAL A 174 -0.27 12.38 13.18
CA VAL A 174 -1.07 11.14 13.10
C VAL A 174 -0.13 9.92 13.00
N PRO A 175 -0.62 8.69 13.20
CA PRO A 175 0.15 7.49 12.91
C PRO A 175 0.62 7.46 11.45
N VAL A 176 1.89 7.14 11.23
CA VAL A 176 2.49 6.97 9.91
C VAL A 176 3.01 5.54 9.79
N LEU A 177 2.56 4.82 8.77
CA LEU A 177 3.01 3.48 8.45
C LEU A 177 3.81 3.51 7.16
N VAL A 178 4.97 2.87 7.16
CA VAL A 178 5.86 2.81 6.00
C VAL A 178 6.18 1.34 5.72
N ASP A 179 6.15 0.97 4.45
CA ASP A 179 6.50 -0.38 4.01
C ASP A 179 7.10 -0.34 2.59
N ASN A 180 7.65 -1.47 2.17
CA ASN A 180 8.08 -1.68 0.80
C ASN A 180 6.88 -1.64 -0.14
N ASP A 181 7.01 -0.95 -1.28
CA ASP A 181 5.92 -0.75 -2.23
C ASP A 181 5.28 -2.07 -2.72
N VAL A 182 6.06 -3.14 -2.94
CA VAL A 182 5.52 -4.43 -3.38
C VAL A 182 4.68 -5.11 -2.30
N ASN A 183 4.98 -4.89 -1.02
CA ASN A 183 4.19 -5.41 0.09
C ASN A 183 2.82 -4.71 0.14
N ILE A 184 2.82 -3.38 -0.01
CA ILE A 184 1.59 -2.60 -0.03
C ILE A 184 0.75 -2.93 -1.27
N MET A 185 1.39 -3.11 -2.43
CA MET A 185 0.70 -3.54 -3.64
C MET A 185 0.06 -4.92 -3.46
N ALA A 186 0.76 -5.89 -2.86
CA ALA A 186 0.18 -7.21 -2.57
C ALA A 186 -1.04 -7.11 -1.65
N LEU A 187 -0.96 -6.29 -0.60
CA LEU A 187 -2.10 -6.03 0.30
C LEU A 187 -3.27 -5.36 -0.44
N GLY A 188 -2.99 -4.40 -1.32
CA GLY A 188 -3.97 -3.71 -2.13
C GLY A 188 -4.69 -4.64 -3.12
N GLU A 189 -3.93 -5.46 -3.86
CA GLU A 189 -4.47 -6.45 -4.79
C GLU A 189 -5.31 -7.51 -4.07
N ARG A 190 -4.85 -8.01 -2.91
CA ARG A 190 -5.65 -8.92 -2.08
C ARG A 190 -6.95 -8.25 -1.63
N ALA A 191 -6.88 -7.04 -1.09
CA ALA A 191 -8.06 -6.36 -0.58
C ALA A 191 -9.08 -6.01 -1.69
N GLY A 192 -8.60 -5.64 -2.88
CA GLY A 192 -9.44 -5.13 -3.96
C GLY A 192 -9.92 -6.19 -4.96
N SER A 193 -9.11 -7.19 -5.26
CA SER A 193 -9.39 -8.17 -6.32
C SER A 193 -9.45 -9.61 -5.83
N TRP A 194 -8.81 -9.93 -4.71
CA TRP A 194 -8.68 -11.31 -4.21
C TRP A 194 -8.94 -11.42 -2.69
N PRO A 195 -10.09 -10.91 -2.18
CA PRO A 195 -10.30 -10.75 -0.73
C PRO A 195 -10.34 -12.07 0.04
N ASP A 196 -10.72 -13.17 -0.63
CA ASP A 196 -10.87 -14.50 -0.05
C ASP A 196 -9.63 -15.39 -0.28
N VAL A 197 -8.53 -14.83 -0.78
CA VAL A 197 -7.28 -15.56 -1.03
C VAL A 197 -6.32 -15.37 0.14
N ASP A 198 -5.89 -16.48 0.74
CA ASP A 198 -4.96 -16.47 1.87
C ASP A 198 -3.49 -16.64 1.47
N ASP A 199 -3.22 -17.14 0.26
CA ASP A 199 -1.87 -17.29 -0.29
C ASP A 199 -1.79 -16.57 -1.64
N LEU A 200 -0.99 -15.50 -1.70
CA LEU A 200 -0.83 -14.64 -2.87
C LEU A 200 0.63 -14.28 -3.07
N LEU A 201 1.14 -14.47 -4.29
CA LEU A 201 2.42 -13.92 -4.73
C LEU A 201 2.16 -12.81 -5.74
N PHE A 202 2.41 -11.56 -5.33
CA PHE A 202 2.37 -10.42 -6.23
C PHE A 202 3.78 -10.17 -6.79
N ILE A 203 3.94 -10.09 -8.10
CA ILE A 203 5.23 -9.81 -8.74
C ILE A 203 5.14 -8.49 -9.50
N LYS A 204 5.92 -7.51 -9.04
CA LYS A 204 6.10 -6.23 -9.74
C LYS A 204 7.28 -6.34 -10.70
N VAL A 205 7.03 -6.10 -11.98
CA VAL A 205 8.06 -5.95 -13.02
C VAL A 205 8.00 -4.53 -13.56
N ALA A 206 8.97 -3.69 -13.18
CA ALA A 206 9.03 -2.28 -13.55
C ALA A 206 10.49 -1.84 -13.73
N THR A 207 10.89 -0.69 -13.17
CA THR A 207 12.30 -0.26 -13.10
C THR A 207 13.18 -1.29 -12.39
N GLY A 208 12.60 -2.05 -11.47
CA GLY A 208 13.18 -3.21 -10.81
C GLY A 208 12.21 -4.39 -10.77
N ILE A 209 12.62 -5.49 -10.15
CA ILE A 209 11.76 -6.65 -9.89
C ILE A 209 11.68 -6.90 -8.40
N GLY A 210 10.46 -6.92 -7.87
CA GLY A 210 10.21 -7.27 -6.48
C GLY A 210 8.91 -8.05 -6.37
N SER A 211 8.69 -8.67 -5.21
CA SER A 211 7.46 -9.39 -4.93
C SER A 211 6.97 -9.16 -3.52
N GLY A 212 5.65 -9.12 -3.35
CA GLY A 212 4.99 -9.19 -2.06
C GLY A 212 4.40 -10.58 -1.88
N ILE A 213 4.59 -11.17 -0.71
CA ILE A 213 4.17 -12.54 -0.41
C ILE A 213 3.16 -12.49 0.71
N ILE A 214 1.94 -12.99 0.48
CA ILE A 214 0.95 -13.25 1.52
C ILE A 214 0.85 -14.76 1.63
N SER A 215 0.94 -15.27 2.86
CA SER A 215 0.73 -16.69 3.13
C SER A 215 -0.03 -16.89 4.43
N SER A 216 -0.98 -17.84 4.42
CA SER A 216 -1.91 -18.06 5.53
C SER A 216 -2.61 -16.77 5.98
N GLY A 217 -2.93 -15.90 5.02
CA GLY A 217 -3.60 -14.62 5.24
C GLY A 217 -2.72 -13.50 5.79
N GLU A 218 -1.43 -13.75 6.00
CA GLU A 218 -0.49 -12.79 6.60
C GLU A 218 0.59 -12.38 5.60
N LEU A 219 0.91 -11.08 5.56
CA LEU A 219 1.99 -10.53 4.74
C LEU A 219 3.35 -10.95 5.31
N GLN A 220 4.15 -11.59 4.47
CA GLN A 220 5.48 -12.08 4.80
C GLN A 220 6.51 -10.99 4.48
N ARG A 221 7.12 -10.42 5.53
CA ARG A 221 8.17 -9.40 5.41
C ARG A 221 9.60 -9.96 5.53
N GLY A 222 9.73 -11.17 6.04
CA GLY A 222 11.04 -11.76 6.38
C GLY A 222 11.62 -11.15 7.66
N ALA A 223 12.80 -11.62 8.07
CA ALA A 223 13.43 -11.19 9.32
C ALA A 223 13.85 -9.71 9.29
N ASP A 224 14.34 -9.23 8.13
CA ASP A 224 14.89 -7.88 7.94
C ASP A 224 14.09 -7.05 6.92
N GLY A 225 12.84 -7.41 6.64
CA GLY A 225 12.01 -6.68 5.67
C GLY A 225 12.33 -6.94 4.19
N THR A 226 13.14 -7.96 3.89
CA THR A 226 13.65 -8.30 2.53
C THR A 226 12.97 -9.52 1.89
N ALA A 227 11.92 -10.06 2.51
CA ALA A 227 11.18 -11.15 1.86
C ALA A 227 10.62 -10.70 0.52
N GLY A 228 10.72 -11.57 -0.48
CA GLY A 228 10.23 -11.27 -1.82
C GLY A 228 11.17 -10.42 -2.68
N ASP A 229 12.46 -10.29 -2.34
CA ASP A 229 13.51 -9.73 -3.21
C ASP A 229 13.86 -10.65 -4.40
N LEU A 230 12.83 -11.10 -5.13
CA LEU A 230 12.91 -11.99 -6.28
C LEU A 230 13.86 -11.47 -7.37
N GLY A 231 13.95 -10.14 -7.52
CA GLY A 231 14.85 -9.50 -8.46
C GLY A 231 16.32 -9.79 -8.20
N HIS A 232 16.71 -10.14 -6.99
CA HIS A 232 18.12 -10.38 -6.64
C HIS A 232 18.51 -11.86 -6.62
N VAL A 233 17.58 -12.77 -6.93
CA VAL A 233 17.89 -14.18 -7.14
C VAL A 233 18.84 -14.33 -8.34
N ARG A 234 19.94 -15.06 -8.13
CA ARG A 234 20.91 -15.34 -9.20
C ARG A 234 20.33 -16.35 -10.19
N VAL A 235 20.37 -16.01 -11.47
CA VAL A 235 19.94 -16.89 -12.57
C VAL A 235 21.12 -17.27 -13.44
N ALA A 236 21.14 -18.52 -13.93
CA ALA A 236 22.26 -19.05 -14.71
C ALA A 236 22.55 -18.24 -15.98
N ARG A 237 21.52 -17.70 -16.63
CA ARG A 237 21.63 -16.86 -17.84
C ARG A 237 22.26 -15.48 -17.58
N GLY A 238 22.45 -15.11 -16.31
CA GLY A 238 22.97 -13.81 -15.90
C GLY A 238 24.48 -13.76 -15.65
N GLU A 239 25.22 -14.81 -16.03
CA GLU A 239 26.67 -14.81 -15.86
C GLU A 239 27.32 -13.57 -16.53
N GLY A 240 28.21 -12.90 -15.79
CA GLY A 240 28.87 -11.67 -16.24
C GLY A 240 28.01 -10.40 -16.20
N VAL A 241 26.70 -10.47 -15.94
CA VAL A 241 25.84 -9.28 -15.88
C VAL A 241 25.84 -8.69 -14.47
N ILE A 242 26.45 -7.52 -14.31
CA ILE A 242 26.49 -6.81 -13.02
C ILE A 242 25.11 -6.19 -12.73
N CYS A 243 24.57 -6.47 -11.55
CA CYS A 243 23.36 -5.86 -11.04
C CYS A 243 23.67 -4.55 -10.29
N ARG A 244 22.69 -3.65 -10.23
CA ARG A 244 22.79 -2.39 -9.45
C ARG A 244 22.98 -2.63 -7.95
N CYS A 245 22.59 -3.79 -7.43
CA CYS A 245 22.88 -4.18 -6.05
C CYS A 245 24.35 -4.57 -5.80
N GLY A 246 25.18 -4.64 -6.85
CA GLY A 246 26.59 -5.05 -6.78
C GLY A 246 26.83 -6.55 -7.05
N ASN A 247 25.80 -7.38 -7.01
CA ASN A 247 25.90 -8.81 -7.32
C ASN A 247 25.95 -9.09 -8.84
N ILE A 248 26.28 -10.32 -9.21
CA ILE A 248 26.33 -10.78 -10.60
C ILE A 248 25.17 -11.75 -10.86
N GLY A 249 24.46 -11.52 -11.97
CA GLY A 249 23.45 -12.43 -12.50
C GLY A 249 22.11 -12.43 -11.78
N CYS A 250 21.76 -11.33 -11.10
CA CYS A 250 20.43 -11.15 -10.53
C CYS A 250 19.34 -11.10 -11.62
N LEU A 251 18.18 -11.72 -11.38
CA LEU A 251 17.03 -11.71 -12.28
C LEU A 251 16.65 -10.30 -12.76
N GLU A 252 16.64 -9.31 -11.87
CA GLU A 252 16.35 -7.90 -12.17
C GLU A 252 17.30 -7.34 -13.24
N ALA A 253 18.59 -7.71 -13.18
CA ALA A 253 19.60 -7.19 -14.10
C ALA A 253 19.37 -7.66 -15.55
N LEU A 254 18.56 -8.70 -15.74
CA LEU A 254 18.20 -9.27 -17.03
C LEU A 254 16.77 -8.93 -17.46
N ALA A 255 15.81 -9.02 -16.53
CA ALA A 255 14.38 -9.09 -16.86
C ALA A 255 13.56 -7.87 -16.40
N SER A 256 14.17 -6.90 -15.69
CA SER A 256 13.45 -5.65 -15.39
C SER A 256 13.16 -4.86 -16.67
N GLY A 257 12.16 -3.99 -16.65
CA GLY A 257 11.86 -3.12 -17.80
C GLY A 257 13.07 -2.27 -18.19
N ALA A 258 13.86 -1.82 -17.20
CA ALA A 258 15.12 -1.10 -17.44
C ALA A 258 16.21 -1.99 -18.06
N ALA A 259 16.29 -3.28 -17.68
CA ALA A 259 17.24 -4.22 -18.28
C ALA A 259 16.90 -4.55 -19.74
N VAL A 260 15.63 -4.81 -20.02
CA VAL A 260 15.16 -5.09 -21.39
C VAL A 260 15.37 -3.88 -22.29
N ALA A 261 15.05 -2.68 -21.82
CA ALA A 261 15.29 -1.44 -22.55
C ALA A 261 16.78 -1.25 -22.88
N ARG A 262 17.69 -1.42 -21.89
CA ARG A 262 19.14 -1.34 -22.14
C ARG A 262 19.63 -2.39 -23.14
N SER A 263 19.11 -3.61 -23.08
CA SER A 263 19.46 -4.67 -24.03
C SER A 263 19.05 -4.31 -25.46
N LEU A 264 17.87 -3.73 -25.65
CA LEU A 264 17.39 -3.25 -26.95
C LEU A 264 18.21 -2.05 -27.44
N ALA A 265 18.52 -1.09 -26.56
CA ALA A 265 19.39 0.05 -26.86
C ALA A 265 20.78 -0.37 -27.35
N ALA A 266 21.38 -1.39 -26.72
CA ALA A 266 22.66 -1.95 -27.16
C ALA A 266 22.61 -2.58 -28.57
N GLN A 267 21.41 -2.89 -29.08
CA GLN A 267 21.17 -3.41 -30.43
C GLN A 267 20.73 -2.32 -31.42
N GLY A 268 20.78 -1.04 -31.01
CA GLY A 268 20.40 0.10 -31.86
C GLY A 268 18.90 0.43 -31.87
N VAL A 269 18.10 -0.20 -31.00
CA VAL A 269 16.67 0.12 -30.85
C VAL A 269 16.52 1.24 -29.82
N PRO A 270 15.87 2.39 -30.14
CA PRO A 270 15.78 3.53 -29.22
C PRO A 270 14.78 3.27 -28.10
N ALA A 271 15.21 2.56 -27.06
CA ALA A 271 14.44 2.25 -25.86
C ALA A 271 15.18 2.75 -24.61
N GLU A 272 14.59 3.70 -23.89
CA GLU A 272 15.19 4.29 -22.68
C GLU A 272 14.57 3.72 -21.40
N SER A 273 13.35 3.18 -21.51
CA SER A 273 12.56 2.68 -20.39
C SER A 273 11.76 1.44 -20.75
N GLY A 274 11.29 0.71 -19.74
CA GLY A 274 10.37 -0.41 -19.95
C GLY A 274 9.06 0.00 -20.65
N ARG A 275 8.65 1.27 -20.51
CA ARG A 275 7.48 1.80 -21.23
C ARG A 275 7.73 1.84 -22.74
N ASP A 276 8.93 2.26 -23.15
CA ASP A 276 9.29 2.30 -24.57
C ASP A 276 9.31 0.89 -25.16
N VAL A 277 9.78 -0.10 -24.41
CA VAL A 277 9.74 -1.51 -24.82
C VAL A 277 8.30 -1.96 -25.12
N ILE A 278 7.35 -1.65 -24.22
CA ILE A 278 5.94 -2.00 -24.41
C ILE A 278 5.37 -1.31 -25.66
N VAL A 279 5.66 -0.01 -25.83
CA VAL A 279 5.19 0.77 -27.00
C VAL A 279 5.78 0.22 -28.30
N LEU A 280 7.08 -0.08 -28.32
CA LEU A 280 7.76 -0.65 -29.49
C LEU A 280 7.18 -2.03 -29.85
N ALA A 281 6.96 -2.90 -28.87
CA ALA A 281 6.37 -4.21 -29.09
C ALA A 281 4.93 -4.12 -29.62
N ALA A 282 4.11 -3.23 -29.04
CA ALA A 282 2.75 -2.98 -29.49
C ALA A 282 2.69 -2.44 -30.94
N ASN A 283 3.71 -1.69 -31.35
CA ASN A 283 3.85 -1.17 -32.71
C ASN A 283 4.56 -2.14 -33.68
N GLY A 284 4.73 -3.41 -33.32
CA GLY A 284 5.25 -4.43 -34.24
C GLY A 284 6.78 -4.46 -34.36
N ASN A 285 7.53 -3.82 -33.45
CA ASN A 285 9.00 -3.84 -33.51
C ASN A 285 9.52 -5.28 -33.32
N ILE A 286 10.20 -5.79 -34.35
CA ILE A 286 10.66 -7.18 -34.45
C ILE A 286 11.70 -7.57 -33.39
N ALA A 287 12.43 -6.61 -32.82
CA ALA A 287 13.38 -6.86 -31.73
C ALA A 287 12.70 -6.77 -30.36
N ALA A 288 11.73 -5.86 -30.17
CA ALA A 288 11.04 -5.66 -28.90
C ALA A 288 10.05 -6.78 -28.55
N ILE A 289 9.33 -7.34 -29.53
CA ILE A 289 8.38 -8.45 -29.30
C ILE A 289 9.02 -9.68 -28.65
N PRO A 290 10.11 -10.26 -29.20
CA PRO A 290 10.75 -11.42 -28.59
C PRO A 290 11.43 -11.08 -27.26
N ALA A 291 11.80 -9.82 -27.02
CA ALA A 291 12.39 -9.39 -25.74
C ALA A 291 11.41 -9.40 -24.56
N LEU A 292 10.10 -9.52 -24.82
CA LEU A 292 9.05 -9.68 -23.80
C LEU A 292 8.67 -11.16 -23.53
N ARG A 293 9.27 -12.12 -24.25
CA ARG A 293 8.99 -13.57 -24.13
C ARG A 293 10.11 -14.29 -23.39
#